data_AF-E2S3I3-F1
#
_entry.id   AF-E2S3I3-F1
#
_cell.length_a   1.000
_cell.length_b   1.000
_cell.length_c   1.000
_cell.angle_alpha   90.00
_cell.angle_beta   90.00
_cell.angle_gamma   90.00
#
_symmetry.space_group_name_H-M   'P 1'
#
loop_
_entity.id
_entity.type
_entity.pdbx_description
1 polymer ?
#
loop_
_entity_poly.entity_id
_entity_poly.type
_entity_poly.pdbx_seq_one_letter_code
_entity_poly.pdbx_strand_id
1 'polypeptide(L)'
;MNNALQDWNDKEKGSRDWSLEHQSAQLLYDMFKGPIGQARKWARKESQRRRNGHARKNAPLSHDDVIAQLTLGNWSNLLGEALPDHRPNAKILWKECLHHAFPRVDLKDQSRENIGKKVERLTRLRNRVSHQENLLETNIRGRLNDLLTVLKAIDASYPAWAMTDSQVRRVAQEDPRKSWR
;
A
#
# COMPACT_ATOMS: atom_id res chain seq x y z
N MET A 1 -4.58 0.54 -6.43
CA MET A 1 -4.04 -0.82 -6.71
C MET A 1 -5.13 -1.88 -6.69
N ASN A 2 -6.02 -1.92 -5.68
CA ASN A 2 -7.06 -2.95 -5.60
C ASN A 2 -7.87 -3.13 -6.90
N ASN A 3 -8.48 -2.08 -7.42
CA ASN A 3 -9.31 -2.17 -8.63
C ASN A 3 -8.54 -2.73 -9.83
N ALA A 4 -7.29 -2.29 -10.03
CA ALA A 4 -6.43 -2.82 -11.09
C ALA A 4 -6.15 -4.33 -10.92
N LEU A 5 -5.95 -4.80 -9.69
CA LEU A 5 -5.80 -6.22 -9.38
C LEU A 5 -7.11 -7.00 -9.57
N GLN A 6 -8.27 -6.41 -9.22
CA GLN A 6 -9.56 -7.05 -9.46
C GLN A 6 -9.80 -7.25 -10.96
N ASP A 7 -9.58 -6.22 -11.77
CA ASP A 7 -9.77 -6.29 -13.22
C ASP A 7 -8.81 -7.26 -13.89
N TRP A 8 -7.56 -7.35 -13.40
CA TRP A 8 -6.58 -8.31 -13.87
C TRP A 8 -6.90 -9.74 -13.44
N ASN A 9 -7.24 -9.96 -12.17
CA ASN A 9 -7.54 -11.30 -11.67
C ASN A 9 -8.82 -11.87 -12.29
N ASP A 10 -9.78 -11.01 -12.65
CA ASP A 10 -10.98 -11.40 -13.39
C ASP A 10 -10.64 -11.95 -14.77
N LYS A 11 -9.70 -11.32 -15.48
CA LYS A 11 -9.20 -11.81 -16.77
C LYS A 11 -8.41 -13.11 -16.64
N GLU A 12 -7.55 -13.22 -15.63
CA GLU A 12 -6.66 -14.38 -15.46
C GLU A 12 -7.34 -15.60 -14.84
N LYS A 13 -8.38 -15.40 -14.00
CA LYS A 13 -8.98 -16.45 -13.17
C LYS A 13 -10.51 -16.46 -13.15
N GLY A 14 -11.17 -15.49 -13.80
CA GLY A 14 -12.64 -15.40 -13.83
C GLY A 14 -13.25 -14.94 -12.51
N SER A 15 -12.48 -14.25 -11.67
CA SER A 15 -12.96 -13.73 -10.38
C SER A 15 -12.33 -12.39 -10.06
N ARG A 16 -13.15 -11.39 -9.70
CA ARG A 16 -12.66 -10.12 -9.16
C ARG A 16 -12.14 -10.25 -7.72
N ASP A 17 -12.64 -11.23 -6.98
CA ASP A 17 -12.46 -11.34 -5.52
C ASP A 17 -11.16 -12.04 -5.14
N TRP A 18 -10.04 -11.60 -5.71
CA TRP A 18 -8.72 -12.23 -5.55
C TRP A 18 -8.28 -12.45 -4.11
N SER A 19 -8.80 -11.69 -3.14
CA SER A 19 -8.49 -11.84 -1.73
C SER A 19 -9.20 -13.02 -1.06
N LEU A 20 -10.23 -13.61 -1.67
CA LEU A 20 -10.98 -14.76 -1.14
C LEU A 20 -10.29 -16.10 -1.45
N GLU A 21 -10.67 -17.13 -0.69
CA GLU A 21 -10.02 -18.43 -0.74
C GLU A 21 -10.14 -19.08 -2.12
N HIS A 22 -9.00 -19.57 -2.61
CA HIS A 22 -8.85 -20.12 -3.96
C HIS A 22 -9.19 -19.18 -5.12
N GLN A 23 -9.41 -17.87 -4.89
CA GLN A 23 -9.77 -16.91 -5.94
C GLN A 23 -8.57 -16.15 -6.54
N SER A 24 -7.38 -16.22 -5.95
CA SER A 24 -6.20 -15.51 -6.45
C SER A 24 -5.55 -16.23 -7.64
N ALA A 25 -5.24 -15.51 -8.71
CA ALA A 25 -4.39 -16.01 -9.80
C ALA A 25 -2.99 -16.35 -9.28
N GLN A 26 -2.32 -17.32 -9.91
CA GLN A 26 -1.10 -17.95 -9.36
C GLN A 26 0.00 -16.93 -9.05
N LEU A 27 0.24 -16.00 -9.98
CA LEU A 27 1.27 -14.98 -9.82
C LEU A 27 1.05 -14.10 -8.57
N LEU A 28 -0.19 -13.65 -8.36
CA LEU A 28 -0.56 -12.89 -7.17
C LEU A 28 -0.53 -13.76 -5.91
N TYR A 29 -0.97 -15.01 -6.00
CA TYR A 29 -0.91 -15.96 -4.89
C TYR A 29 0.53 -16.16 -4.39
N ASP A 30 1.49 -16.33 -5.29
CA ASP A 30 2.90 -16.55 -4.96
C ASP A 30 3.50 -15.39 -4.18
N MET A 31 3.08 -14.15 -4.49
CA MET A 31 3.53 -12.95 -3.78
C MET A 31 2.77 -12.71 -2.48
N PHE A 32 1.51 -13.15 -2.37
CA PHE A 32 0.56 -12.58 -1.40
C PHE A 32 -0.17 -13.61 -0.52
N LYS A 33 0.11 -14.92 -0.66
CA LYS A 33 -0.53 -15.98 0.13
C LYS A 33 -0.45 -15.77 1.65
N GLY A 34 0.71 -15.35 2.16
CA GLY A 34 0.93 -15.07 3.58
C GLY A 34 0.10 -13.87 4.08
N PRO A 35 0.31 -12.67 3.51
CA PRO A 35 -0.50 -11.48 3.79
C PRO A 35 -2.01 -11.72 3.71
N ILE A 36 -2.49 -12.34 2.63
CA ILE A 36 -3.92 -12.60 2.43
C ILE A 36 -4.44 -13.61 3.47
N GLY A 37 -3.71 -14.69 3.73
CA GLY A 37 -4.11 -15.69 4.73
C GLY A 37 -4.28 -15.05 6.12
N GLN A 38 -3.35 -14.18 6.50
CA GLN A 38 -3.45 -13.42 7.74
C GLN A 38 -4.63 -12.44 7.71
N ALA A 39 -4.83 -11.70 6.62
CA ALA A 39 -5.95 -10.77 6.44
C ALA A 39 -7.32 -11.47 6.58
N ARG A 40 -7.50 -12.65 5.96
CA ARG A 40 -8.73 -13.46 6.12
C ARG A 40 -8.97 -13.85 7.58
N LYS A 41 -7.91 -14.24 8.31
CA LYS A 41 -8.01 -14.57 9.74
C LYS A 41 -8.47 -13.38 10.57
N TRP A 42 -7.94 -12.18 10.32
CA TRP A 42 -8.36 -10.96 11.01
C TRP A 42 -9.79 -10.57 10.64
N ALA A 43 -10.15 -10.62 9.36
CA ALA A 43 -11.50 -10.31 8.89
C ALA A 43 -12.54 -11.23 9.55
N ARG A 44 -12.23 -12.52 9.71
CA ARG A 44 -13.06 -13.48 10.44
C ARG A 44 -13.23 -13.11 11.91
N LYS A 45 -12.13 -12.75 12.59
CA LYS A 45 -12.17 -12.29 13.99
C LYS A 45 -13.03 -11.04 14.14
N GLU A 46 -12.89 -10.06 13.23
CA GLU A 46 -13.71 -8.85 13.26
C GLU A 46 -15.19 -9.15 13.04
N SER A 47 -15.53 -10.07 12.12
CA SER A 47 -16.90 -10.53 11.94
C SER A 47 -17.50 -11.15 13.22
N GLN A 48 -16.70 -11.89 13.99
CA GLN A 48 -17.11 -12.51 15.25
C GLN A 48 -17.23 -11.50 16.42
N ARG A 49 -16.37 -10.49 16.46
CA ARG A 49 -16.32 -9.45 17.50
C ARG A 49 -17.46 -8.45 17.44
N ARG A 50 -18.19 -8.40 16.33
CA ARG A 50 -19.37 -7.52 16.18
C ARG A 50 -20.38 -7.79 17.31
N ARG A 51 -21.02 -6.71 17.79
CA ARG A 51 -22.01 -6.75 18.88
C ARG A 51 -23.18 -7.66 18.53
N ASN A 52 -23.83 -8.23 19.54
CA ASN A 52 -25.05 -9.01 19.34
C ASN A 52 -26.13 -8.14 18.67
N GLY A 53 -26.85 -8.70 17.70
CA GLY A 53 -27.83 -7.97 16.88
C GLY A 53 -27.23 -7.23 15.68
N HIS A 54 -25.91 -7.18 15.50
CA HIS A 54 -25.31 -6.58 14.32
C HIS A 54 -25.54 -7.46 13.07
N ALA A 55 -26.10 -6.89 12.00
CA ALA A 55 -26.50 -7.62 10.78
C ALA A 55 -25.39 -8.46 10.14
N ARG A 56 -24.13 -7.99 10.22
CA ARG A 56 -22.94 -8.71 9.70
C ARG A 56 -22.16 -9.52 10.75
N LYS A 57 -22.72 -9.83 11.92
CA LYS A 57 -22.03 -10.70 12.89
C LYS A 57 -21.99 -12.13 12.33
N ASN A 58 -20.80 -12.75 12.32
CA ASN A 58 -20.56 -14.09 11.74
C ASN A 58 -20.93 -14.22 10.25
N ALA A 59 -21.14 -13.11 9.54
CA ALA A 59 -21.42 -13.15 8.11
C ALA A 59 -20.21 -13.68 7.33
N PRO A 60 -20.42 -14.34 6.18
CA PRO A 60 -19.35 -14.68 5.25
C PRO A 60 -18.50 -13.46 4.90
N LEU A 61 -17.19 -13.66 4.73
CA LEU A 61 -16.27 -12.59 4.40
C LEU A 61 -16.49 -12.13 2.96
N SER A 62 -16.60 -10.81 2.77
CA SER A 62 -16.46 -10.23 1.43
C SER A 62 -14.99 -9.98 1.09
N HIS A 63 -14.72 -9.73 -0.19
CA HIS A 63 -13.42 -9.25 -0.63
C HIS A 63 -12.96 -8.02 0.18
N ASP A 64 -13.84 -7.04 0.35
CA ASP A 64 -13.56 -5.80 1.07
C ASP A 64 -13.29 -6.02 2.56
N ASP A 65 -13.97 -6.98 3.20
CA ASP A 65 -13.69 -7.37 4.60
C ASP A 65 -12.22 -7.80 4.75
N VAL A 66 -11.66 -8.49 3.74
CA VAL A 66 -10.25 -8.94 3.72
C VAL A 66 -9.31 -7.79 3.33
N ILE A 67 -9.65 -6.99 2.31
CA ILE A 67 -8.85 -5.84 1.87
C ILE A 67 -8.63 -4.85 3.00
N ALA A 68 -9.65 -4.60 3.82
CA ALA A 68 -9.58 -3.69 4.98
C ALA A 68 -8.55 -4.14 6.04
N GLN A 69 -8.14 -5.42 6.04
CA GLN A 69 -7.13 -5.93 6.99
C GLN A 69 -5.70 -5.83 6.45
N LEU A 70 -5.51 -5.42 5.19
CA LEU A 70 -4.19 -5.24 4.61
C LEU A 70 -3.58 -3.92 5.06
N THR A 71 -2.30 -3.97 5.44
CA THR A 71 -1.51 -2.79 5.82
C THR A 71 -0.85 -2.14 4.61
N LEU A 72 -0.39 -0.89 4.76
CA LEU A 72 0.44 -0.23 3.75
C LEU A 72 1.68 -1.07 3.37
N GLY A 73 2.26 -1.79 4.32
CA GLY A 73 3.40 -2.67 4.05
C GLY A 73 3.04 -3.85 3.14
N ASN A 74 1.84 -4.42 3.27
CA ASN A 74 1.39 -5.45 2.34
C ASN A 74 1.33 -4.89 0.92
N TRP A 75 0.72 -3.71 0.74
CA TRP A 75 0.68 -3.03 -0.56
C TRP A 75 2.06 -2.71 -1.12
N SER A 76 3.01 -2.31 -0.28
CA SER A 76 4.40 -2.06 -0.69
C SER A 76 5.10 -3.30 -1.25
N ASN A 77 4.77 -4.49 -0.76
CA ASN A 77 5.39 -5.74 -1.20
C ASN A 77 5.02 -6.10 -2.64
N LEU A 78 3.86 -5.66 -3.15
CA LEU A 78 3.45 -5.88 -4.53
C LEU A 78 4.32 -5.14 -5.54
N LEU A 79 4.99 -4.07 -5.09
CA LEU A 79 5.89 -3.30 -5.93
C LEU A 79 7.30 -3.90 -5.97
N GLY A 80 7.59 -4.98 -5.23
CA GLY A 80 8.85 -5.73 -5.31
C GLY A 80 10.06 -5.08 -4.64
N GLU A 81 9.94 -3.88 -4.09
CA GLU A 81 11.09 -3.20 -3.47
C GLU A 81 11.31 -3.59 -2.00
N ALA A 82 10.23 -3.86 -1.27
CA ALA A 82 10.30 -4.34 0.11
C ALA A 82 10.78 -5.80 0.24
N LEU A 83 10.52 -6.62 -0.80
CA LEU A 83 10.88 -8.04 -0.86
C LEU A 83 11.51 -8.31 -2.23
N PRO A 84 12.86 -8.38 -2.33
CA PRO A 84 13.55 -8.55 -3.59
C PRO A 84 13.13 -9.78 -4.39
N ASP A 85 12.79 -10.88 -3.71
CA ASP A 85 12.30 -12.12 -4.35
C ASP A 85 10.99 -11.91 -5.12
N HIS A 86 10.22 -10.87 -4.79
CA HIS A 86 8.99 -10.53 -5.48
C HIS A 86 9.23 -9.69 -6.74
N ARG A 87 10.45 -9.18 -7.00
CA ARG A 87 10.71 -8.29 -8.14
C ARG A 87 10.31 -8.87 -9.49
N PRO A 88 10.58 -10.15 -9.83
CA PRO A 88 10.15 -10.72 -11.11
C PRO A 88 8.64 -10.65 -11.29
N ASN A 89 7.87 -11.09 -10.29
CA ASN A 89 6.40 -11.08 -10.34
C ASN A 89 5.84 -9.65 -10.29
N ALA A 90 6.45 -8.76 -9.50
CA ALA A 90 6.07 -7.35 -9.42
C ALA A 90 6.25 -6.62 -10.76
N LYS A 91 7.30 -6.96 -11.53
CA LYS A 91 7.52 -6.42 -12.88
C LYS A 91 6.43 -6.86 -13.85
N ILE A 92 6.02 -8.12 -13.79
CA ILE A 92 4.93 -8.66 -14.62
C ILE A 92 3.61 -7.96 -14.24
N LEU A 93 3.24 -7.94 -12.94
CA LEU A 93 2.03 -7.25 -12.48
C LEU A 93 2.04 -5.76 -12.81
N TRP A 94 3.18 -5.09 -12.76
CA TRP A 94 3.28 -3.69 -13.16
C TRP A 94 2.91 -3.49 -14.62
N LYS A 95 3.52 -4.30 -15.51
CA LYS A 95 3.24 -4.26 -16.94
C LYS A 95 1.78 -4.58 -17.24
N GLU A 96 1.20 -5.54 -16.54
CA GLU A 96 -0.14 -6.05 -16.82
C GLU A 96 -1.26 -5.22 -16.18
N CYS A 97 -1.07 -4.70 -14.96
CA CYS A 97 -2.16 -4.02 -14.25
C CYS A 97 -1.77 -2.92 -13.25
N LEU A 98 -0.72 -3.07 -12.44
CA LEU A 98 -0.48 -2.16 -11.31
C LEU A 98 -0.18 -0.73 -11.76
N HIS A 99 0.34 -0.51 -12.96
CA HIS A 99 0.56 0.83 -13.53
C HIS A 99 -0.76 1.63 -13.65
N HIS A 100 -1.92 0.97 -13.81
CA HIS A 100 -3.23 1.66 -13.83
C HIS A 100 -3.57 2.34 -12.50
N ALA A 101 -2.97 1.90 -11.38
CA ALA A 101 -3.12 2.58 -10.10
C ALA A 101 -2.28 3.87 -10.00
N PHE A 102 -1.36 4.07 -10.94
CA PHE A 102 -0.45 5.22 -11.01
C PHE A 102 -0.45 5.78 -12.45
N PRO A 103 -1.59 6.30 -12.94
CA PRO A 103 -1.76 6.67 -14.34
C PRO A 103 -0.86 7.82 -14.82
N ARG A 104 -0.17 8.50 -13.90
CA ARG A 104 0.71 9.65 -14.20
C ARG A 104 2.20 9.29 -14.22
N VAL A 105 2.54 8.00 -14.18
CA VAL A 105 3.90 7.50 -14.43
C VAL A 105 3.90 6.59 -15.66
N ASP A 106 5.08 6.42 -16.27
CA ASP A 106 5.20 5.56 -17.43
C ASP A 106 5.12 4.07 -17.07
N LEU A 107 4.90 3.23 -18.08
CA LEU A 107 4.81 1.77 -17.95
C LEU A 107 6.17 1.11 -17.63
N LYS A 108 7.29 1.86 -17.66
CA LYS A 108 8.61 1.25 -17.54
C LYS A 108 8.80 0.69 -16.13
N ASP A 109 9.57 -0.39 -16.04
CA ASP A 109 9.94 -1.02 -14.78
C ASP A 109 10.66 -0.03 -13.83
N GLN A 110 11.40 0.93 -14.38
CA GLN A 110 12.03 1.98 -13.58
C GLN A 110 11.01 2.84 -12.80
N SER A 111 9.82 3.08 -13.36
CA SER A 111 8.72 3.76 -12.67
C SER A 111 8.17 2.92 -11.53
N ARG A 112 8.01 1.60 -11.72
CA ARG A 112 7.66 0.66 -10.63
C ARG A 112 8.68 0.76 -9.50
N GLU A 113 9.97 0.64 -9.79
CA GLU A 113 11.02 0.70 -8.77
C GLU A 113 11.02 2.04 -8.02
N ASN A 114 10.88 3.15 -8.76
CA ASN A 114 10.88 4.48 -8.16
C ASN A 114 9.71 4.68 -7.21
N ILE A 115 8.51 4.25 -7.60
CA ILE A 115 7.32 4.29 -6.74
C ILE A 115 7.46 3.29 -5.58
N GLY A 116 7.91 2.06 -5.85
CA GLY A 116 8.15 1.03 -4.84
C GLY A 116 9.09 1.49 -3.73
N LYS A 117 10.26 2.02 -4.08
CA LYS A 117 11.25 2.56 -3.13
C LYS A 117 10.67 3.70 -2.28
N LYS A 118 9.77 4.52 -2.84
CA LYS A 118 9.10 5.61 -2.12
C LYS A 118 8.06 5.08 -1.14
N VAL A 119 7.17 4.20 -1.60
CA VAL A 119 6.13 3.56 -0.77
C VAL A 119 6.78 2.77 0.37
N GLU A 120 7.89 2.08 0.12
CA GLU A 120 8.64 1.33 1.13
C GLU A 120 9.23 2.27 2.20
N ARG A 121 9.87 3.37 1.80
CA ARG A 121 10.39 4.38 2.76
C ARG A 121 9.29 5.02 3.59
N LEU A 122 8.11 5.25 3.01
CA LEU A 122 6.93 5.75 3.71
C LEU A 122 6.38 4.70 4.69
N THR A 123 6.33 3.43 4.28
CA THR A 123 5.94 2.31 5.15
C THR A 123 6.87 2.20 6.34
N ARG A 124 8.19 2.25 6.12
CA ARG A 124 9.19 2.27 7.20
C ARG A 124 8.97 3.43 8.15
N LEU A 125 8.78 4.65 7.64
CA LEU A 125 8.48 5.81 8.50
C LEU A 125 7.22 5.58 9.35
N ARG A 126 6.13 5.13 8.74
CA ARG A 126 4.87 4.85 9.46
C ARG A 126 5.07 3.82 10.57
N ASN A 127 5.86 2.78 10.31
CA ASN A 127 6.12 1.74 11.31
C ASN A 127 6.94 2.30 12.49
N ARG A 128 7.97 3.10 12.22
CA ARG A 128 8.76 3.77 13.26
C ARG A 128 7.90 4.66 14.16
N VAL A 129 6.98 5.44 13.57
CA VAL A 129 5.99 6.24 14.30
C VAL A 129 5.12 5.35 15.18
N SER A 130 4.59 4.24 14.63
CA SER A 130 3.73 3.30 15.36
C SER A 130 4.46 2.59 16.50
N HIS A 131 5.77 2.38 16.38
CA HIS A 131 6.61 1.79 17.41
C HIS A 131 7.20 2.83 18.38
N GLN A 132 6.80 4.10 18.25
CA GLN A 132 7.28 5.21 19.08
C GLN A 132 8.82 5.35 19.04
N GLU A 133 9.43 5.01 17.91
CA GLU A 133 10.86 5.18 17.71
C GLU A 133 11.23 6.67 17.62
N ASN A 134 12.48 6.97 18.00
CA ASN A 134 13.04 8.30 17.84
C ASN A 134 13.12 8.69 16.35
N LEU A 135 12.51 9.83 15.98
CA LEU A 135 12.47 10.32 14.60
C LEU A 135 13.46 11.45 14.31
N LEU A 136 14.31 11.85 15.28
CA LEU A 136 15.17 13.02 15.15
C LEU A 136 16.03 12.95 13.86
N GLU A 137 16.73 11.85 13.61
CA GLU A 137 17.61 11.76 12.43
C GLU A 137 16.87 11.46 11.10
N THR A 138 15.54 11.45 11.13
CA THR A 138 14.76 11.14 9.93
C THR A 138 14.79 12.32 8.96
N ASN A 139 15.11 12.05 7.69
CA ASN A 139 14.96 13.03 6.61
C ASN A 139 13.47 13.31 6.30
N ILE A 140 12.80 14.10 7.14
CA ILE A 140 11.36 14.42 7.03
C ILE A 140 11.05 15.11 5.69
N ARG A 141 11.93 16.00 5.21
CA ARG A 141 11.77 16.63 3.90
C ARG A 141 11.74 15.61 2.77
N GLY A 142 12.67 14.67 2.80
CA GLY A 142 12.73 13.57 1.83
C GLY A 142 11.47 12.68 1.89
N ARG A 143 10.96 12.39 3.10
CA ARG A 143 9.73 11.60 3.27
C ARG A 143 8.48 12.34 2.81
N LEU A 144 8.38 13.65 3.06
CA LEU A 144 7.32 14.48 2.51
C LEU A 144 7.37 14.49 0.98
N ASN A 145 8.56 14.64 0.38
CA ASN A 145 8.72 14.59 -1.06
C ASN A 145 8.36 13.20 -1.64
N ASP A 146 8.71 12.11 -0.95
CA ASP A 146 8.30 10.77 -1.31
C ASP A 146 6.77 10.64 -1.33
N LEU A 147 6.08 11.13 -0.28
CA LEU A 147 4.62 11.15 -0.18
C LEU A 147 4.00 11.92 -1.35
N LEU A 148 4.42 13.16 -1.56
CA LEU A 148 3.88 14.02 -2.62
C LEU A 148 4.15 13.43 -4.02
N THR A 149 5.28 12.75 -4.22
CA THR A 149 5.57 12.06 -5.48
C THR A 149 4.61 10.90 -5.72
N VAL A 150 4.38 10.05 -4.72
CA VAL A 150 3.46 8.91 -4.83
C VAL A 150 2.03 9.39 -5.04
N LEU A 151 1.59 10.43 -4.31
CA LEU A 151 0.26 11.02 -4.50
C LEU A 151 0.10 11.59 -5.91
N LYS A 152 1.09 12.34 -6.41
CA LYS A 152 1.09 12.89 -7.78
C LYS A 152 1.03 11.78 -8.84
N ALA A 153 1.63 10.62 -8.58
CA ALA A 153 1.58 9.49 -9.50
C ALA A 153 0.17 8.88 -9.60
N ILE A 154 -0.62 8.98 -8.53
CA ILE A 154 -2.03 8.54 -8.50
C ILE A 154 -2.92 9.60 -9.14
N ASP A 155 -2.85 10.85 -8.65
CA ASP A 155 -3.58 11.98 -9.24
C ASP A 155 -2.86 13.33 -8.99
N ALA A 156 -2.99 14.28 -9.92
CA ALA A 156 -2.31 15.56 -9.84
C ALA A 156 -2.89 16.50 -8.77
N SER A 157 -4.14 16.31 -8.35
CA SER A 157 -4.78 17.11 -7.30
C SER A 157 -4.38 16.67 -5.89
N TYR A 158 -4.00 15.40 -5.72
CA TYR A 158 -3.74 14.83 -4.38
C TYR A 158 -2.59 15.48 -3.61
N PRO A 159 -1.47 15.91 -4.22
CA PRO A 159 -0.44 16.65 -3.50
C PRO A 159 -0.95 17.97 -2.91
N ALA A 160 -1.81 18.70 -3.64
CA ALA A 160 -2.38 19.95 -3.15
C ALA A 160 -3.33 19.68 -1.98
N TRP A 161 -4.22 18.71 -2.15
CA TRP A 161 -5.14 18.26 -1.09
C TRP A 161 -4.39 17.85 0.18
N ALA A 162 -3.37 16.99 0.07
CA ALA A 162 -2.59 16.52 1.21
C ALA A 162 -1.73 17.60 1.90
N MET A 163 -1.49 18.73 1.22
CA MET A 163 -0.77 19.86 1.78
C MET A 163 -1.70 20.93 2.38
N THR A 164 -3.01 20.80 2.23
CA THR A 164 -3.99 21.67 2.87
C THR A 164 -3.75 21.66 4.38
N ASP A 165 -3.53 22.84 4.96
CA ASP A 165 -3.23 23.06 6.38
C ASP A 165 -2.00 22.31 6.94
N SER A 166 -1.15 21.75 6.07
CA SER A 166 0.02 21.00 6.49
C SER A 166 1.12 21.92 7.00
N GLN A 167 1.46 21.78 8.29
CA GLN A 167 2.53 22.55 8.93
C GLN A 167 3.93 21.93 8.73
N VAL A 168 4.03 20.75 8.10
CA VAL A 168 5.28 19.97 8.03
C VAL A 168 6.42 20.77 7.40
N ARG A 169 6.16 21.53 6.34
CA ARG A 169 7.19 22.36 5.70
C ARG A 169 7.69 23.48 6.60
N ARG A 170 6.76 24.18 7.27
CA ARG A 170 7.07 25.26 8.21
C ARG A 170 7.89 24.74 9.40
N VAL A 171 7.41 23.69 10.05
CA VAL A 171 8.11 23.07 11.20
C VAL A 171 9.49 22.54 10.79
N ALA A 172 9.60 21.91 9.61
CA ALA A 172 10.91 21.48 9.12
C ALA A 172 11.84 22.68 8.86
N GLN A 173 11.33 23.82 8.37
CA GLN A 173 12.11 25.04 8.16
C GLN A 173 12.61 25.63 9.48
N GLU A 174 11.80 25.61 10.52
CA GLU A 174 12.09 26.11 11.87
C GLU A 174 12.92 25.14 12.71
N ASP A 175 13.30 23.98 12.16
CA ASP A 175 14.07 22.95 12.85
C ASP A 175 15.38 23.52 13.44
N PRO A 176 15.51 23.62 14.79
CA PRO A 176 16.64 24.26 15.44
C PRO A 176 17.93 23.47 15.25
N ARG A 177 17.86 22.21 14.82
CA ARG A 177 19.03 21.34 14.62
C ARG A 177 19.82 21.69 13.38
N LYS A 178 19.30 22.57 12.52
CA LYS A 178 20.04 23.10 11.37
C LYS A 178 21.29 23.88 11.78
N SER A 179 21.27 24.51 12.97
CA SER A 179 22.42 25.23 13.51
C SER A 179 23.41 24.34 14.26
N TRP A 180 23.14 23.02 14.37
CA TRP A 180 24.04 22.07 15.04
C TRP A 180 25.17 21.57 14.11
N ARG A 181 25.25 22.08 12.88
CA ARG A 181 26.27 21.73 11.89
C ARG A 181 27.24 22.88 11.68
#